data_AF-A0A520GFQ4-F1
#
_entry.id   AF-A0A520GFQ4-F1
#
_cell.length_a   1.000
_cell.length_b   1.000
_cell.length_c   1.000
_cell.angle_alpha   90.00
_cell.angle_beta   90.00
_cell.angle_gamma   90.00
#
_symmetry.space_group_name_H-M   'P 1'
#
loop_
_entity.id
_entity.type
_entity.pdbx_description
1 polymer ?
#
loop_
_entity_poly.entity_id
_entity_poly.type
_entity_poly.pdbx_seq_one_letter_code
_entity_poly.pdbx_strand_id
1 'polypeptide(L)'
;MLDATGKAIATDKAVAATTGAYGPITLSGAGPFRVEACGSVGDRPICLWGATSNGGTLHLTPLTSAITVLASGQSPETLMSGAVQGLTDDALASAQTQLRTAIAPALSDAGLASDFDLLAGALTAGAHTGHDRVLDTVAVGLGFDTKAFVSLNSRLGSGTAYLEPGTTQGSLSFEAAAAGVDLTGLDALFAKMIAATANINACQSKQSGLITLFDVNARASIDASSSPFNGADQASQVVCLRMNGVLGEGEVMFGGKLLPTTLGRCDFGAGDPLCRVSFVYLTAKGFQRRLGVEQAAVKRPSGWTFLGNRLEVQATAAARLVLTRRVDSTAPDSYARHLDISIPAIGVSGGGVLQCARVSQKDTSGADVPLALFKKAGNGEYLSLWSTSSSDATPSLDPFSGATRGNSIVSVPVPAGAAGDAIARNFARAGRALKIELFQDSVCGAPLGGLDGDAISVELAGLLPIATASHSGQPWPTLSAPSATGLAALKG
;
A
#
# COMPACT_ATOMS: atom_id res chain seq x y z
N MET A 1 10.92 23.68 -4.26
CA MET A 1 12.29 23.76 -3.72
C MET A 1 12.42 24.98 -2.82
N LEU A 2 12.86 24.77 -1.59
CA LEU A 2 13.08 25.81 -0.57
C LEU A 2 14.55 25.85 -0.15
N ASP A 3 15.05 27.02 0.24
CA ASP A 3 16.31 27.16 0.96
C ASP A 3 16.18 26.82 2.46
N ALA A 4 17.29 26.93 3.19
CA ALA A 4 17.33 26.67 4.63
C ALA A 4 16.39 27.58 5.45
N THR A 5 16.09 28.78 4.95
CA THR A 5 15.18 29.74 5.60
C THR A 5 13.70 29.48 5.28
N GLY A 6 13.41 28.59 4.33
CA GLY A 6 12.06 28.36 3.82
C GLY A 6 11.67 29.23 2.64
N LYS A 7 12.60 30.00 2.08
CA LYS A 7 12.34 30.80 0.88
C LYS A 7 12.27 29.89 -0.33
N ALA A 8 11.23 30.05 -1.14
CA ALA A 8 11.10 29.33 -2.40
C ALA A 8 12.18 29.77 -3.40
N ILE A 9 12.95 28.80 -3.89
CA ILE A 9 13.93 28.98 -4.99
C ILE A 9 13.28 28.62 -6.32
N ALA A 10 12.47 27.57 -6.33
CA ALA A 10 11.75 27.11 -7.51
C ALA A 10 10.44 26.42 -7.09
N THR A 11 9.36 26.73 -7.80
CA THR A 11 8.05 26.07 -7.68
C THR A 11 7.58 25.62 -9.06
N ASP A 12 6.65 24.67 -9.09
CA ASP A 12 5.90 24.26 -10.28
C ASP A 12 6.77 23.92 -11.51
N LYS A 13 7.92 23.28 -11.25
CA LYS A 13 8.79 22.80 -12.31
C LYS A 13 8.20 21.54 -12.93
N ALA A 14 8.06 21.55 -14.26
CA ALA A 14 7.60 20.39 -15.00
C ALA A 14 8.61 19.23 -14.85
N VAL A 15 8.07 18.04 -14.65
CA VAL A 15 8.83 16.79 -14.64
C VAL A 15 8.70 16.14 -16.01
N ALA A 16 9.83 15.78 -16.62
CA ALA A 16 9.84 15.07 -17.90
C ALA A 16 9.17 13.70 -17.73
N ALA A 17 8.10 13.44 -18.48
CA ALA A 17 7.31 12.21 -18.35
C ALA A 17 8.11 10.92 -18.67
N THR A 18 9.16 11.01 -19.49
CA THR A 18 9.98 9.88 -19.91
C THR A 18 11.17 9.62 -18.99
N THR A 19 11.79 10.66 -18.45
CA THR A 19 13.04 10.55 -17.67
C THR A 19 12.88 10.86 -16.19
N GLY A 20 11.74 11.45 -15.78
CA GLY A 20 11.53 11.93 -14.41
C GLY A 20 12.38 13.16 -14.04
N ALA A 21 13.11 13.76 -14.99
CA ALA A 21 13.97 14.90 -14.73
C ALA A 21 13.17 16.21 -14.56
N TYR A 22 13.59 17.06 -13.62
CA TYR A 22 12.92 18.33 -13.29
C TYR A 22 13.85 19.57 -13.36
N GLY A 23 15.05 19.39 -13.93
CA GLY A 23 16.12 20.41 -13.97
C GLY A 23 16.59 20.78 -15.38
N PRO A 24 17.57 21.71 -15.50
CA PRO A 24 18.39 22.27 -14.42
C PRO A 24 17.68 23.34 -13.57
N ILE A 25 18.03 23.44 -12.28
CA ILE A 25 17.59 24.49 -11.36
C ILE A 25 18.83 25.17 -10.77
N THR A 26 18.93 26.49 -10.92
CA THR A 26 20.00 27.27 -10.29
C THR A 26 19.72 27.42 -8.80
N LEU A 27 20.67 26.99 -7.96
CA LEU A 27 20.58 27.14 -6.50
C LEU A 27 20.99 28.56 -6.10
N SER A 28 20.22 29.19 -5.21
CA SER A 28 20.53 30.52 -4.66
C SER A 28 20.23 30.54 -3.16
N GLY A 29 21.15 31.08 -2.35
CA GLY A 29 21.02 31.12 -0.89
C GLY A 29 21.88 30.07 -0.19
N ALA A 30 21.66 29.89 1.10
CA ALA A 30 22.34 28.88 1.91
C ALA A 30 21.54 27.56 1.92
N GLY A 31 22.25 26.45 1.76
CA GLY A 31 21.70 25.11 1.96
C GLY A 31 21.60 24.72 3.43
N PRO A 32 21.05 23.53 3.75
CA PRO A 32 20.53 22.55 2.79
C PRO A 32 19.24 23.01 2.08
N PHE A 33 19.18 22.76 0.78
CA PHE A 33 18.01 23.00 -0.07
C PHE A 33 17.07 21.80 0.02
N ARG A 34 15.79 22.06 0.31
CA ARG A 34 14.74 21.03 0.37
C ARG A 34 13.96 21.00 -0.94
N VAL A 35 13.76 19.81 -1.47
CA VAL A 35 13.06 19.57 -2.72
C VAL A 35 11.89 18.63 -2.44
N GLU A 36 10.76 18.93 -3.07
CA GLU A 36 9.56 18.10 -3.05
C GLU A 36 9.09 17.91 -4.49
N ALA A 37 8.66 16.70 -4.79
CA ALA A 37 7.92 16.38 -6.00
C ALA A 37 6.69 15.54 -5.62
N CYS A 38 5.52 16.04 -5.99
CA CYS A 38 4.25 15.36 -5.77
C CYS A 38 3.65 14.89 -7.10
N GLY A 39 3.00 13.72 -7.08
CA GLY A 39 2.35 13.11 -8.23
C GLY A 39 1.55 11.89 -7.81
N SER A 40 1.43 10.93 -8.70
CA SER A 40 0.80 9.64 -8.39
C SER A 40 1.58 8.47 -8.97
N VAL A 41 1.53 7.34 -8.26
CA VAL A 41 2.01 6.03 -8.71
C VAL A 41 0.81 5.10 -8.75
N GLY A 42 0.39 4.72 -9.96
CA GLY A 42 -0.92 4.06 -10.15
C GLY A 42 -2.05 4.98 -9.68
N ASP A 43 -2.87 4.49 -8.74
CA ASP A 43 -3.95 5.25 -8.11
C ASP A 43 -3.60 5.88 -6.76
N ARG A 44 -2.32 5.87 -6.40
CA ARG A 44 -1.86 6.39 -5.11
C ARG A 44 -1.19 7.74 -5.30
N PRO A 45 -1.73 8.83 -4.74
CA PRO A 45 -0.99 10.08 -4.67
C PRO A 45 0.24 9.89 -3.78
N ILE A 46 1.36 10.49 -4.16
CA ILE A 46 2.62 10.44 -3.39
C ILE A 46 3.37 11.76 -3.53
N CYS A 47 3.98 12.19 -2.43
CA CYS A 47 5.01 13.22 -2.44
C CYS A 47 6.33 12.58 -2.02
N LEU A 48 7.40 12.95 -2.69
CA LEU A 48 8.76 12.53 -2.39
C LEU A 48 9.60 13.76 -2.08
N TRP A 49 10.50 13.61 -1.11
CA TRP A 49 11.37 14.67 -0.62
C TRP A 49 12.85 14.31 -0.79
N GLY A 50 13.67 15.35 -0.84
CA GLY A 50 15.11 15.24 -0.82
C GLY A 50 15.72 16.52 -0.26
N ALA A 51 16.93 16.41 0.26
CA ALA A 51 17.70 17.56 0.71
C ALA A 51 19.16 17.45 0.27
N THR A 52 19.75 18.58 -0.11
CA THR A 52 21.15 18.68 -0.52
C THR A 52 21.70 20.07 -0.22
N SER A 53 22.96 20.18 0.19
CA SER A 53 23.67 21.47 0.25
C SER A 53 24.48 21.75 -1.01
N ASN A 54 24.62 20.75 -1.88
CA ASN A 54 25.46 20.82 -3.06
C ASN A 54 24.64 20.84 -4.35
N GLY A 55 25.16 21.56 -5.36
CA GLY A 55 24.67 21.44 -6.73
C GLY A 55 25.03 20.08 -7.33
N GLY A 56 24.26 19.65 -8.34
CA GLY A 56 24.45 18.36 -8.99
C GLY A 56 23.13 17.64 -9.21
N THR A 57 23.18 16.31 -9.23
CA THR A 57 21.99 15.46 -9.32
C THR A 57 21.50 15.11 -7.92
N LEU A 58 20.21 15.27 -7.69
CA LEU A 58 19.50 14.75 -6.52
C LEU A 58 18.39 13.85 -7.04
N HIS A 59 18.39 12.59 -6.61
CA HIS A 59 17.26 11.70 -6.89
C HIS A 59 16.15 11.95 -5.86
N LEU A 60 14.90 11.94 -6.29
CA LEU A 60 13.75 11.97 -5.40
C LEU A 60 13.15 10.57 -5.37
N THR A 61 13.44 9.85 -4.29
CA THR A 61 13.02 8.46 -4.08
C THR A 61 12.38 8.32 -2.69
N PRO A 62 11.71 7.19 -2.41
CA PRO A 62 11.28 6.90 -1.05
C PRO A 62 12.44 6.88 -0.04
N LEU A 63 13.65 6.48 -0.45
CA LEU A 63 14.83 6.46 0.41
C LEU A 63 15.40 7.86 0.66
N THR A 64 15.41 8.76 -0.33
CA THR A 64 15.83 10.16 -0.09
C THR A 64 14.84 10.88 0.81
N SER A 65 13.56 10.52 0.73
CA SER A 65 12.52 11.00 1.62
C SER A 65 12.77 10.54 3.06
N ALA A 66 13.08 9.26 3.26
CA ALA A 66 13.48 8.71 4.55
C ALA A 66 14.71 9.43 5.14
N ILE A 67 15.75 9.69 4.33
CA ILE A 67 16.93 10.46 4.77
C ILE A 67 16.53 11.85 5.23
N THR A 68 15.69 12.54 4.46
CA THR A 68 15.26 13.92 4.77
C THR A 68 14.43 13.97 6.06
N VAL A 69 13.53 13.01 6.27
CA VAL A 69 12.73 12.88 7.50
C VAL A 69 13.62 12.59 8.71
N LEU A 70 14.55 11.62 8.60
CA LEU A 70 15.46 11.27 9.69
C LEU A 70 16.44 12.40 10.01
N ALA A 71 16.97 13.10 9.01
CA ALA A 71 17.92 14.19 9.19
C ALA A 71 17.28 15.43 9.79
N SER A 72 16.05 15.77 9.38
CA SER A 72 15.34 16.93 9.91
C SER A 72 14.68 16.68 11.27
N GLY A 73 14.33 15.42 11.57
CA GLY A 73 13.50 15.07 12.73
C GLY A 73 12.07 15.62 12.65
N GLN A 74 11.66 16.16 11.49
CA GLN A 74 10.34 16.76 11.26
C GLN A 74 9.37 15.75 10.66
N SER A 75 8.07 15.98 10.84
CA SER A 75 7.06 15.16 10.19
C SER A 75 7.07 15.39 8.67
N PRO A 76 6.70 14.40 7.85
CA PRO A 76 6.64 14.56 6.39
C PRO A 76 5.78 15.75 5.96
N GLU A 77 4.71 16.03 6.69
CA GLU A 77 3.76 17.11 6.39
C GLU A 77 4.33 18.51 6.65
N THR A 78 5.34 18.65 7.51
CA THR A 78 5.97 19.94 7.84
C THR A 78 7.30 20.18 7.11
N LEU A 79 7.84 19.16 6.42
CA LEU A 79 9.12 19.23 5.72
C LEU A 79 9.24 20.42 4.77
N MET A 80 8.16 20.81 4.11
CA MET A 80 8.14 21.91 3.13
C MET A 80 7.51 23.20 3.66
N SER A 81 7.47 23.37 4.98
CA SER A 81 7.00 24.58 5.64
C SER A 81 8.11 25.28 6.42
N GLY A 82 8.13 26.62 6.39
CA GLY A 82 9.03 27.45 7.19
C GLY A 82 10.52 27.09 7.07
N ALA A 83 11.31 27.51 8.06
CA ALA A 83 12.69 27.07 8.24
C ALA A 83 12.71 25.73 8.99
N VAL A 84 13.61 24.82 8.59
CA VAL A 84 13.82 23.53 9.29
C VAL A 84 15.12 23.61 10.06
N GLN A 85 15.02 23.67 11.39
CA GLN A 85 16.17 23.66 12.28
C GLN A 85 16.78 22.25 12.33
N GLY A 86 18.11 22.16 12.40
CA GLY A 86 18.83 20.90 12.55
C GLY A 86 19.08 20.10 11.26
N LEU A 87 18.50 20.50 10.13
CA LEU A 87 18.86 19.93 8.83
C LEU A 87 20.21 20.49 8.38
N THR A 88 21.26 19.69 8.56
CA THR A 88 22.65 20.01 8.19
C THR A 88 23.25 18.88 7.35
N ASP A 89 24.44 19.10 6.77
CA ASP A 89 25.17 18.05 6.05
C ASP A 89 25.53 16.87 6.97
N ASP A 90 25.91 17.14 8.21
CA ASP A 90 26.19 16.09 9.21
C ASP A 90 24.93 15.29 9.55
N ALA A 91 23.78 15.95 9.65
CA ALA A 91 22.50 15.27 9.88
C ALA A 91 22.10 14.40 8.69
N LEU A 92 22.29 14.90 7.45
CA LEU A 92 22.07 14.14 6.22
C LEU A 92 23.01 12.92 6.13
N ALA A 93 24.29 13.09 6.43
CA ALA A 93 25.28 12.01 6.44
C ALA A 93 24.97 10.95 7.51
N SER A 94 24.55 11.39 8.70
CA SER A 94 24.14 10.50 9.80
C SER A 94 22.89 9.70 9.44
N ALA A 95 21.85 10.37 8.94
CA ALA A 95 20.62 9.73 8.47
C ALA A 95 20.88 8.73 7.34
N GLN A 96 21.76 9.10 6.39
CA GLN A 96 22.15 8.22 5.30
C GLN A 96 22.89 6.97 5.81
N THR A 97 23.82 7.14 6.76
CA THR A 97 24.54 6.02 7.38
C THR A 97 23.60 5.09 8.14
N GLN A 98 22.66 5.66 8.90
CA GLN A 98 21.64 4.90 9.62
C GLN A 98 20.75 4.11 8.65
N LEU A 99 20.30 4.75 7.57
CA LEU A 99 19.47 4.11 6.55
C LEU A 99 20.21 2.97 5.85
N ARG A 100 21.46 3.20 5.39
CA ARG A 100 22.31 2.16 4.76
C ARG A 100 22.52 0.96 5.67
N THR A 101 22.73 1.19 6.95
CA THR A 101 22.84 0.10 7.94
C THR A 101 21.56 -0.73 7.99
N ALA A 102 20.39 -0.08 8.00
CA ALA A 102 19.11 -0.77 8.04
C ALA A 102 18.77 -1.53 6.74
N ILE A 103 19.21 -1.01 5.57
CA ILE A 103 18.99 -1.62 4.26
C ILE A 103 20.20 -2.41 3.74
N ALA A 104 21.20 -2.71 4.59
CA ALA A 104 22.41 -3.43 4.19
C ALA A 104 22.13 -4.74 3.43
N PRO A 105 21.11 -5.55 3.81
CA PRO A 105 20.73 -6.73 3.01
C PRO A 105 20.30 -6.38 1.58
N ALA A 106 19.57 -5.28 1.38
CA ALA A 106 19.12 -4.82 0.07
C ALA A 106 20.27 -4.27 -0.79
N LEU A 107 21.21 -3.54 -0.18
CA LEU A 107 22.42 -3.07 -0.86
C LEU A 107 23.27 -4.24 -1.36
N SER A 108 23.45 -5.26 -0.51
CA SER A 108 24.18 -6.49 -0.85
C SER A 108 23.49 -7.25 -2.00
N ASP A 109 22.17 -7.45 -1.92
CA ASP A 109 21.38 -8.08 -3.00
C ASP A 109 21.47 -7.31 -4.32
N ALA A 110 21.58 -5.98 -4.26
CA ALA A 110 21.75 -5.13 -5.42
C ALA A 110 23.19 -5.06 -5.96
N GLY A 111 24.17 -5.68 -5.29
CA GLY A 111 25.59 -5.59 -5.65
C GLY A 111 26.18 -4.19 -5.43
N LEU A 112 25.60 -3.40 -4.53
CA LEU A 112 26.08 -2.06 -4.19
C LEU A 112 27.01 -2.09 -2.98
N ALA A 113 27.95 -1.15 -2.95
CA ALA A 113 28.80 -0.95 -1.79
C ALA A 113 27.98 -0.50 -0.57
N SER A 114 28.45 -0.86 0.64
CA SER A 114 27.76 -0.51 1.90
C SER A 114 27.71 1.00 2.18
N ASP A 115 28.56 1.78 1.53
CA ASP A 115 28.66 3.23 1.60
C ASP A 115 28.02 3.96 0.40
N PHE A 116 27.29 3.23 -0.46
CA PHE A 116 26.63 3.80 -1.66
C PHE A 116 25.84 5.08 -1.34
N ASP A 117 25.96 6.08 -2.21
CA ASP A 117 25.26 7.36 -2.04
C ASP A 117 23.78 7.22 -2.43
N LEU A 118 22.88 7.18 -1.44
CA LEU A 118 21.44 7.05 -1.66
C LEU A 118 20.79 8.34 -2.20
N LEU A 119 21.46 9.49 -2.10
CA LEU A 119 20.94 10.79 -2.55
C LEU A 119 21.30 11.09 -4.01
N ALA A 120 22.55 10.84 -4.40
CA ALA A 120 23.08 11.21 -5.71
C ALA A 120 23.76 10.05 -6.48
N GLY A 121 23.83 8.85 -5.90
CA GLY A 121 24.40 7.69 -6.54
C GLY A 121 23.60 7.27 -7.78
N ALA A 122 24.30 6.74 -8.78
CA ALA A 122 23.73 6.44 -10.09
C ALA A 122 22.44 5.61 -10.01
N LEU A 123 21.37 6.16 -10.58
CA LEU A 123 20.06 5.53 -10.67
C LEU A 123 19.61 5.51 -12.13
N THR A 124 19.30 4.32 -12.64
CA THR A 124 18.62 4.12 -13.92
C THR A 124 17.27 3.50 -13.61
N ALA A 125 16.19 4.29 -13.72
CA ALA A 125 14.86 3.83 -13.39
C ALA A 125 14.40 2.69 -14.32
N GLY A 126 13.83 1.64 -13.75
CA GLY A 126 13.35 0.45 -14.48
C GLY A 126 14.47 -0.50 -14.94
N ALA A 127 15.70 -0.31 -14.47
CA ALA A 127 16.81 -1.21 -14.77
C ALA A 127 16.80 -2.48 -13.91
N HIS A 128 16.08 -2.48 -12.78
CA HIS A 128 16.02 -3.57 -11.80
C HIS A 128 17.40 -4.08 -11.33
N THR A 129 18.40 -3.19 -11.38
CA THR A 129 19.79 -3.44 -10.98
C THR A 129 20.33 -2.24 -10.19
N GLY A 130 21.38 -2.44 -9.41
CA GLY A 130 21.99 -1.37 -8.61
C GLY A 130 20.96 -0.64 -7.73
N HIS A 131 20.97 0.69 -7.76
CA HIS A 131 20.08 1.50 -6.90
C HIS A 131 18.59 1.21 -7.16
N ASP A 132 18.21 0.99 -8.41
CA ASP A 132 16.81 0.70 -8.79
C ASP A 132 16.33 -0.60 -8.15
N ARG A 133 17.20 -1.63 -8.11
CA ARG A 133 16.91 -2.89 -7.38
C ARG A 133 16.68 -2.66 -5.89
N VAL A 134 17.38 -1.73 -5.25
CA VAL A 134 17.11 -1.40 -3.83
C VAL A 134 15.72 -0.80 -3.67
N LEU A 135 15.31 0.08 -4.59
CA LEU A 135 13.98 0.70 -4.57
C LEU A 135 12.86 -0.31 -4.84
N ASP A 136 13.11 -1.31 -5.68
CA ASP A 136 12.15 -2.39 -5.96
C ASP A 136 11.94 -3.32 -4.76
N THR A 137 12.94 -3.44 -3.90
CA THR A 137 12.98 -4.44 -2.83
C THR A 137 12.63 -3.90 -1.44
N VAL A 138 12.69 -2.59 -1.24
CA VAL A 138 12.40 -1.94 0.04
C VAL A 138 11.17 -1.06 -0.06
N ALA A 139 10.11 -1.38 0.68
CA ALA A 139 8.99 -0.47 0.88
C ALA A 139 9.30 0.49 2.03
N VAL A 140 9.09 1.78 1.80
CA VAL A 140 9.31 2.85 2.78
C VAL A 140 7.97 3.45 3.20
N GLY A 141 7.74 3.54 4.50
CA GLY A 141 6.69 4.32 5.13
C GLY A 141 7.29 5.42 5.99
N LEU A 142 6.69 6.61 5.96
CA LEU A 142 7.13 7.77 6.74
C LEU A 142 6.02 8.15 7.71
N GLY A 143 6.38 8.72 8.86
CA GLY A 143 5.38 9.25 9.78
C GLY A 143 5.99 9.97 10.97
N PHE A 144 5.15 10.27 11.94
CA PHE A 144 5.54 10.95 13.17
C PHE A 144 4.77 10.38 14.37
N ASP A 145 5.50 10.14 15.46
CA ASP A 145 4.99 9.76 16.78
C ASP A 145 5.42 10.84 17.79
N THR A 146 6.31 10.53 18.74
CA THR A 146 7.02 11.55 19.52
C THR A 146 8.20 12.14 18.76
N LYS A 147 8.65 11.43 17.72
CA LYS A 147 9.68 11.81 16.76
C LYS A 147 9.24 11.41 15.36
N ALA A 148 9.86 12.03 14.36
CA ALA A 148 9.78 11.54 13.00
C ALA A 148 10.33 10.12 12.91
N PHE A 149 9.70 9.27 12.11
CA PHE A 149 10.14 7.90 11.91
C PHE A 149 10.06 7.45 10.46
N VAL A 150 10.82 6.40 10.18
CA VAL A 150 10.82 5.65 8.93
C VAL A 150 10.55 4.18 9.24
N SER A 151 9.59 3.58 8.55
CA SER A 151 9.32 2.15 8.58
C SER A 151 9.75 1.54 7.24
N LEU A 152 10.66 0.59 7.27
CA LEU A 152 11.17 -0.12 6.13
C LEU A 152 10.63 -1.55 6.17
N ASN A 153 10.09 -2.03 5.05
CA ASN A 153 9.59 -3.41 4.93
C ASN A 153 10.26 -4.07 3.73
N SER A 154 10.67 -5.33 3.88
CA SER A 154 11.22 -6.12 2.78
C SER A 154 10.10 -6.56 1.84
N ARG A 155 10.23 -6.29 0.54
CA ARG A 155 9.34 -6.82 -0.50
C ARG A 155 9.77 -8.20 -0.97
N LEU A 156 11.06 -8.53 -0.88
CA LEU A 156 11.59 -9.82 -1.31
C LEU A 156 12.03 -10.72 -0.14
N GLY A 157 11.34 -10.60 0.98
CA GLY A 157 11.64 -11.41 2.16
C GLY A 157 10.76 -11.03 3.33
N SER A 158 11.38 -10.88 4.50
CA SER A 158 10.66 -10.66 5.76
C SER A 158 11.32 -9.61 6.65
N GLY A 159 10.60 -9.22 7.69
CA GLY A 159 11.08 -8.25 8.67
C GLY A 159 10.69 -6.81 8.35
N THR A 160 10.70 -6.02 9.41
CA THR A 160 10.45 -4.57 9.38
C THR A 160 11.58 -3.91 10.18
N ALA A 161 12.19 -2.87 9.61
CA ALA A 161 13.10 -2.00 10.33
C ALA A 161 12.43 -0.67 10.59
N TYR A 162 12.33 -0.28 11.85
CA TYR A 162 11.78 0.99 12.30
C TYR A 162 12.91 1.90 12.77
N LEU A 163 12.99 3.10 12.19
CA LEU A 163 14.05 4.06 12.42
C LEU A 163 13.45 5.36 12.96
N GLU A 164 14.04 5.86 14.04
CA GLU A 164 13.95 7.25 14.50
C GLU A 164 15.35 7.87 14.38
N PRO A 165 15.50 9.21 14.42
CA PRO A 165 16.83 9.84 14.40
C PRO A 165 17.77 9.23 15.45
N GLY A 166 18.81 8.54 14.99
CA GLY A 166 19.83 7.90 15.84
C GLY A 166 19.41 6.57 16.50
N THR A 167 18.25 6.00 16.18
CA THR A 167 17.80 4.72 16.74
C THR A 167 17.16 3.83 15.68
N THR A 168 17.57 2.57 15.63
CA THR A 168 17.01 1.55 14.72
C THR A 168 16.50 0.37 15.53
N GLN A 169 15.32 -0.14 15.18
CA GLN A 169 14.69 -1.32 15.80
C GLN A 169 14.26 -2.29 14.70
N GLY A 170 14.38 -3.58 14.97
CA GLY A 170 14.11 -4.62 13.97
C GLY A 170 15.16 -4.63 12.84
N SER A 171 14.92 -5.46 11.85
CA SER A 171 15.80 -5.62 10.70
C SER A 171 15.03 -6.11 9.49
N LEU A 172 15.63 -5.89 8.32
CA LEU A 172 15.18 -6.52 7.08
C LEU A 172 15.93 -7.83 6.88
N SER A 173 15.24 -8.79 6.27
CA SER A 173 15.83 -10.01 5.75
C SER A 173 15.35 -10.23 4.33
N PHE A 174 16.23 -10.81 3.52
CA PHE A 174 15.94 -11.17 2.14
C PHE A 174 16.01 -12.69 2.08
N GLU A 175 15.00 -13.30 1.48
CA GLU A 175 14.97 -14.75 1.34
C GLU A 175 16.04 -15.17 0.32
N ALA A 176 16.77 -16.26 0.57
CA ALA A 176 17.83 -16.69 -0.35
C ALA A 176 17.29 -16.95 -1.78
N ALA A 177 16.04 -17.42 -1.88
CA ALA A 177 15.32 -17.61 -3.13
C ALA A 177 14.94 -16.29 -3.85
N ALA A 178 15.07 -15.14 -3.18
CA ALA A 178 14.93 -13.82 -3.81
C ALA A 178 16.13 -13.43 -4.68
N ALA A 179 17.30 -14.04 -4.44
CA ALA A 179 18.47 -13.84 -5.28
C ALA A 179 18.17 -14.36 -6.69
N GLY A 180 18.12 -13.46 -7.68
CA GLY A 180 17.78 -13.83 -9.06
C GLY A 180 16.30 -13.78 -9.41
N VAL A 181 15.46 -13.14 -8.59
CA VAL A 181 14.09 -12.78 -9.01
C VAL A 181 14.13 -11.96 -10.29
N ASP A 182 13.48 -12.49 -11.32
CA ASP A 182 13.47 -11.99 -12.68
C ASP A 182 12.46 -10.83 -12.83
N LEU A 183 12.78 -9.66 -12.27
CA LEU A 183 11.91 -8.47 -12.35
C LEU A 183 11.71 -7.99 -13.79
N THR A 184 12.73 -8.10 -14.64
CA THR A 184 12.61 -7.79 -16.08
C THR A 184 11.60 -8.71 -16.78
N GLY A 185 11.57 -10.00 -16.44
CA GLY A 185 10.55 -10.92 -16.94
C GLY A 185 9.14 -10.59 -16.45
N LEU A 186 9.01 -9.98 -15.27
CA LEU A 186 7.73 -9.51 -14.75
C LEU A 186 7.26 -8.27 -15.53
N ASP A 187 8.16 -7.34 -15.84
CA ASP A 187 7.88 -6.22 -16.75
C ASP A 187 7.45 -6.70 -18.14
N ALA A 188 8.11 -7.74 -18.66
CA ALA A 188 7.73 -8.36 -19.92
C ALA A 188 6.32 -9.01 -19.84
N LEU A 189 5.95 -9.62 -18.71
CA LEU A 189 4.58 -10.09 -18.47
C LEU A 189 3.60 -8.91 -18.51
N PHE A 190 3.90 -7.81 -17.82
CA PHE A 190 3.02 -6.63 -17.81
C PHE A 190 2.86 -6.02 -19.20
N ALA A 191 3.94 -5.92 -19.98
CA ALA A 191 3.87 -5.47 -21.37
C ALA A 191 2.99 -6.38 -22.24
N LYS A 192 3.10 -7.70 -22.09
CA LYS A 192 2.22 -8.66 -22.78
C LYS A 192 0.77 -8.52 -22.34
N MET A 193 0.52 -8.31 -21.05
CA MET A 193 -0.84 -8.11 -20.56
C MET A 193 -1.45 -6.81 -21.09
N ILE A 194 -0.68 -5.71 -21.15
CA ILE A 194 -1.11 -4.46 -21.78
C ILE A 194 -1.53 -4.70 -23.23
N ALA A 195 -0.72 -5.45 -23.99
CA ALA A 195 -1.05 -5.77 -25.38
C ALA A 195 -2.31 -6.66 -25.48
N ALA A 196 -2.43 -7.66 -24.61
CA ALA A 196 -3.59 -8.54 -24.57
C ALA A 196 -4.88 -7.82 -24.14
N THR A 197 -4.80 -6.78 -23.30
CA THR A 197 -5.97 -6.02 -22.85
C THR A 197 -6.24 -4.76 -23.65
N ALA A 198 -5.61 -4.59 -24.83
CA ALA A 198 -5.82 -3.41 -25.67
C ALA A 198 -7.26 -3.32 -26.20
N ASN A 199 -7.86 -4.45 -26.58
CA ASN A 199 -9.24 -4.57 -27.04
C ASN A 199 -9.76 -6.01 -26.89
N ILE A 200 -11.05 -6.21 -27.12
CA ILE A 200 -11.71 -7.53 -26.95
C ILE A 200 -11.11 -8.63 -27.83
N ASN A 201 -10.74 -8.33 -29.09
CA ASN A 201 -10.17 -9.33 -30.01
C ASN A 201 -8.77 -9.76 -29.56
N ALA A 202 -7.94 -8.81 -29.10
CA ALA A 202 -6.64 -9.12 -28.52
C ALA A 202 -6.80 -9.95 -27.24
N CYS A 203 -7.77 -9.61 -26.40
CA CYS A 203 -8.02 -10.27 -25.12
C CYS A 203 -8.39 -11.74 -25.29
N GLN A 204 -9.29 -12.02 -26.24
CA GLN A 204 -9.84 -13.36 -26.52
C GLN A 204 -8.99 -14.20 -27.48
N SER A 205 -7.89 -13.67 -28.01
CA SER A 205 -6.99 -14.40 -28.91
C SER A 205 -6.43 -15.66 -28.23
N LYS A 206 -6.58 -16.82 -28.87
CA LYS A 206 -6.03 -18.08 -28.33
C LYS A 206 -4.51 -18.17 -28.46
N GLN A 207 -3.91 -17.41 -29.37
CA GLN A 207 -2.47 -17.45 -29.67
C GLN A 207 -1.69 -16.39 -28.88
N SER A 208 -2.32 -15.27 -28.54
CA SER A 208 -1.63 -14.10 -27.96
C SER A 208 -2.44 -13.36 -26.90
N GLY A 209 -3.65 -13.83 -26.58
CA GLY A 209 -4.55 -13.19 -25.63
C GLY A 209 -4.29 -13.63 -24.18
N LEU A 210 -5.16 -13.19 -23.27
CA LEU A 210 -4.95 -13.36 -21.84
C LEU A 210 -4.80 -14.83 -21.41
N ILE A 211 -5.50 -15.76 -22.06
CA ILE A 211 -5.39 -17.20 -21.76
C ILE A 211 -3.95 -17.71 -21.80
N THR A 212 -3.10 -17.15 -22.69
CA THR A 212 -1.70 -17.56 -22.86
C THR A 212 -0.77 -16.99 -21.78
N LEU A 213 -1.24 -16.00 -21.02
CA LEU A 213 -0.49 -15.31 -19.98
C LEU A 213 -0.89 -15.77 -18.57
N PHE A 214 -2.02 -16.45 -18.45
CA PHE A 214 -2.55 -16.94 -17.18
C PHE A 214 -1.90 -18.26 -16.80
N ASP A 215 -1.66 -18.43 -15.50
CA ASP A 215 -1.23 -19.69 -14.93
C ASP A 215 -2.34 -20.76 -15.02
N VAL A 216 -1.96 -22.04 -15.04
CA VAL A 216 -2.93 -23.15 -15.02
C VAL A 216 -3.80 -23.15 -13.76
N ASN A 217 -3.30 -22.61 -12.65
CA ASN A 217 -4.04 -22.47 -11.39
C ASN A 217 -4.63 -21.05 -11.22
N ALA A 218 -4.73 -20.28 -12.30
CA ALA A 218 -5.21 -18.92 -12.22
C ALA A 218 -6.66 -18.84 -11.70
N ARG A 219 -6.95 -17.74 -11.02
CA ARG A 219 -8.23 -17.47 -10.38
C ARG A 219 -8.69 -16.07 -10.77
N ALA A 220 -9.98 -15.91 -11.08
CA ALA A 220 -10.58 -14.59 -11.23
C ALA A 220 -12.01 -14.61 -10.71
N SER A 221 -12.40 -13.56 -10.00
CA SER A 221 -13.78 -13.37 -9.54
C SER A 221 -14.39 -12.16 -10.25
N ILE A 222 -15.72 -12.19 -10.42
CA ILE A 222 -16.48 -11.09 -11.02
C ILE A 222 -16.41 -9.87 -10.09
N ASP A 223 -16.58 -10.14 -8.80
CA ASP A 223 -16.54 -9.22 -7.68
C ASP A 223 -15.87 -9.93 -6.48
N ALA A 224 -15.79 -9.27 -5.33
CA ALA A 224 -15.16 -9.88 -4.16
C ALA A 224 -16.03 -10.98 -3.50
N SER A 225 -17.35 -10.99 -3.75
CA SER A 225 -18.33 -11.87 -3.10
C SER A 225 -18.74 -13.09 -3.94
N SER A 226 -18.23 -13.22 -5.16
CA SER A 226 -18.41 -14.36 -6.03
C SER A 226 -17.29 -15.38 -5.88
N SER A 227 -17.66 -16.66 -5.90
CA SER A 227 -16.69 -17.75 -5.95
C SER A 227 -15.79 -17.59 -7.19
N PRO A 228 -14.47 -17.83 -7.05
CA PRO A 228 -13.55 -17.63 -8.16
C PRO A 228 -13.78 -18.65 -9.28
N PHE A 229 -13.64 -18.16 -10.51
CA PHE A 229 -13.46 -18.99 -11.69
C PHE A 229 -12.02 -19.47 -11.74
N ASN A 230 -11.84 -20.77 -11.99
CA ASN A 230 -10.55 -21.43 -11.83
C ASN A 230 -10.01 -21.91 -13.17
N GLY A 231 -8.69 -21.82 -13.30
CA GLY A 231 -7.95 -22.18 -14.50
C GLY A 231 -7.84 -21.04 -15.50
N ALA A 232 -6.79 -21.11 -16.31
CA ALA A 232 -6.44 -20.05 -17.28
C ALA A 232 -7.59 -19.68 -18.22
N ASP A 233 -8.35 -20.66 -18.72
CA ASP A 233 -9.45 -20.41 -19.67
C ASP A 233 -10.58 -19.61 -19.02
N GLN A 234 -11.14 -20.10 -17.91
CA GLN A 234 -12.26 -19.42 -17.24
C GLN A 234 -11.84 -18.06 -16.67
N ALA A 235 -10.67 -18.00 -16.02
CA ALA A 235 -10.20 -16.79 -15.38
C ALA A 235 -9.91 -15.68 -16.42
N SER A 236 -9.28 -16.01 -17.55
CA SER A 236 -9.02 -15.04 -18.62
C SER A 236 -10.31 -14.57 -19.29
N GLN A 237 -11.29 -15.45 -19.50
CA GLN A 237 -12.61 -15.07 -20.03
C GLN A 237 -13.34 -14.08 -19.11
N VAL A 238 -13.36 -14.32 -17.80
CA VAL A 238 -13.95 -13.41 -16.81
C VAL A 238 -13.30 -12.04 -16.88
N VAL A 239 -11.97 -12.00 -16.94
CA VAL A 239 -11.24 -10.73 -17.06
C VAL A 239 -11.56 -10.01 -18.36
N CYS A 240 -11.61 -10.70 -19.51
CA CYS A 240 -12.00 -10.09 -20.78
C CYS A 240 -13.44 -9.55 -20.76
N LEU A 241 -14.38 -10.27 -20.16
CA LEU A 241 -15.77 -9.83 -20.02
C LEU A 241 -15.90 -8.61 -19.10
N ARG A 242 -15.14 -8.57 -18.00
CA ARG A 242 -15.07 -7.40 -17.11
C ARG A 242 -14.46 -6.20 -17.82
N MET A 243 -13.38 -6.39 -18.56
CA MET A 243 -12.78 -5.34 -19.40
C MET A 243 -13.75 -4.81 -20.47
N ASN A 244 -14.66 -5.67 -20.95
CA ASN A 244 -15.70 -5.29 -21.92
C ASN A 244 -16.92 -4.62 -21.29
N GLY A 245 -16.94 -4.37 -19.98
CA GLY A 245 -18.10 -3.82 -19.27
C GLY A 245 -19.31 -4.77 -19.23
N VAL A 246 -19.16 -6.06 -19.59
CA VAL A 246 -20.25 -7.05 -19.50
C VAL A 246 -20.45 -7.48 -18.05
N LEU A 247 -19.37 -7.50 -17.26
CA LEU A 247 -19.35 -7.85 -15.85
C LEU A 247 -18.94 -6.62 -15.03
N GLY A 248 -19.62 -6.38 -13.90
CA GLY A 248 -19.37 -5.24 -13.01
C GLY A 248 -20.28 -4.03 -13.27
N GLU A 249 -19.76 -2.81 -13.11
CA GLU A 249 -20.52 -1.55 -13.18
C GLU A 249 -20.91 -1.10 -14.60
N GLY A 250 -20.75 -1.95 -15.62
CA GLY A 250 -21.07 -1.62 -17.01
C GLY A 250 -20.03 -0.74 -17.72
N GLU A 251 -18.91 -0.41 -17.07
CA GLU A 251 -17.86 0.43 -17.65
C GLU A 251 -16.89 -0.39 -18.51
N VAL A 252 -16.80 -0.03 -19.79
CA VAL A 252 -15.79 -0.61 -20.70
C VAL A 252 -14.42 -0.03 -20.36
N MET A 253 -13.48 -0.91 -20.01
CA MET A 253 -12.09 -0.56 -19.71
C MET A 253 -11.16 -0.69 -20.92
N PHE A 254 -11.58 -1.42 -21.98
CA PHE A 254 -10.85 -1.46 -23.25
C PHE A 254 -10.69 -0.07 -23.86
N GLY A 255 -9.54 0.18 -24.50
CA GLY A 255 -9.17 1.51 -25.00
C GLY A 255 -8.75 2.51 -23.92
N GLY A 256 -8.81 2.14 -22.64
CA GLY A 256 -8.17 2.87 -21.54
C GLY A 256 -6.65 2.71 -21.53
N LYS A 257 -5.98 3.49 -20.69
CA LYS A 257 -4.53 3.40 -20.45
C LYS A 257 -4.27 2.60 -19.19
N LEU A 258 -3.57 1.47 -19.28
CA LEU A 258 -3.02 0.83 -18.09
C LEU A 258 -1.95 1.75 -17.48
N LEU A 259 -2.09 2.06 -16.18
CA LEU A 259 -1.09 2.78 -15.41
C LEU A 259 0.06 1.83 -15.04
N PRO A 260 1.27 2.37 -14.76
CA PRO A 260 2.41 1.55 -14.35
C PRO A 260 2.01 0.57 -13.24
N THR A 261 2.29 -0.71 -13.47
CA THR A 261 1.99 -1.77 -12.53
C THR A 261 2.95 -1.67 -11.36
N THR A 262 2.45 -1.79 -10.14
CA THR A 262 3.28 -1.74 -8.94
C THR A 262 3.51 -3.15 -8.40
N LEU A 263 4.76 -3.47 -8.10
CA LEU A 263 5.13 -4.66 -7.35
C LEU A 263 4.78 -4.47 -5.85
N GLY A 264 4.14 -5.48 -5.26
CA GLY A 264 3.93 -5.59 -3.82
C GLY A 264 4.96 -6.53 -3.17
N ARG A 265 4.57 -7.17 -2.07
CA ARG A 265 5.40 -8.21 -1.46
C ARG A 265 5.42 -9.47 -2.33
N CYS A 266 6.58 -10.12 -2.38
CA CYS A 266 6.77 -11.45 -2.93
C CYS A 266 6.98 -12.47 -1.80
N ASP A 267 6.43 -13.66 -2.00
CA ASP A 267 6.51 -14.80 -1.10
C ASP A 267 7.36 -15.89 -1.78
N PHE A 268 8.47 -16.32 -1.14
CA PHE A 268 9.37 -17.40 -1.64
C PHE A 268 9.41 -18.60 -0.68
N GLY A 269 8.25 -18.95 -0.13
CA GLY A 269 8.10 -20.17 0.69
C GLY A 269 8.42 -21.46 -0.09
N ALA A 270 8.01 -22.62 0.42
CA ALA A 270 8.34 -23.93 -0.17
C ALA A 270 7.79 -24.19 -1.60
N GLY A 271 7.16 -23.20 -2.24
CA GLY A 271 6.59 -23.29 -3.59
C GLY A 271 7.23 -22.33 -4.58
N ASP A 272 6.61 -22.18 -5.75
CA ASP A 272 7.07 -21.26 -6.78
C ASP A 272 6.99 -19.80 -6.31
N PRO A 273 7.98 -18.95 -6.65
CA PRO A 273 7.97 -17.54 -6.27
C PRO A 273 6.69 -16.84 -6.72
N LEU A 274 6.04 -16.16 -5.79
CA LEU A 274 4.80 -15.43 -6.05
C LEU A 274 4.99 -13.97 -5.68
N CYS A 275 4.57 -13.05 -6.54
CA CYS A 275 4.64 -11.62 -6.28
C CYS A 275 3.26 -10.99 -6.41
N ARG A 276 2.88 -10.16 -5.42
CA ARG A 276 1.68 -9.33 -5.50
C ARG A 276 1.88 -8.24 -6.55
N VAL A 277 0.85 -7.97 -7.32
CA VAL A 277 0.85 -7.01 -8.43
C VAL A 277 -0.45 -6.22 -8.43
N SER A 278 -0.44 -5.00 -8.99
CA SER A 278 -1.64 -4.15 -9.06
C SER A 278 -1.83 -3.57 -10.46
N PHE A 279 -2.99 -3.86 -11.06
CA PHE A 279 -3.37 -3.35 -12.37
C PHE A 279 -4.44 -2.28 -12.22
N VAL A 280 -4.07 -1.05 -12.57
CA VAL A 280 -4.98 0.10 -12.56
C VAL A 280 -5.13 0.63 -13.98
N TYR A 281 -6.36 0.69 -14.47
CA TYR A 281 -6.73 1.30 -15.74
C TYR A 281 -7.20 2.73 -15.52
N LEU A 282 -6.68 3.67 -16.31
CA LEU A 282 -7.31 4.95 -16.54
C LEU A 282 -8.26 4.80 -17.73
N THR A 283 -9.56 4.83 -17.47
CA THR A 283 -10.58 4.70 -18.52
C THR A 283 -10.59 5.93 -19.42
N ALA A 284 -11.23 5.84 -20.60
CA ALA A 284 -11.36 6.97 -21.51
C ALA A 284 -12.07 8.19 -20.90
N LYS A 285 -12.84 7.98 -19.82
CA LYS A 285 -13.52 9.03 -19.05
C LYS A 285 -12.64 9.65 -17.96
N GLY A 286 -11.39 9.20 -17.82
CA GLY A 286 -10.46 9.66 -16.79
C GLY A 286 -10.66 9.01 -15.41
N PHE A 287 -11.49 7.97 -15.30
CA PHE A 287 -11.65 7.23 -14.04
C PHE A 287 -10.57 6.17 -13.88
N GLN A 288 -10.11 5.97 -12.65
CA GLN A 288 -9.19 4.87 -12.33
C GLN A 288 -9.98 3.64 -11.86
N ARG A 289 -9.63 2.47 -12.41
CA ARG A 289 -10.28 1.18 -12.13
C ARG A 289 -9.25 0.10 -11.90
N ARG A 290 -9.37 -0.62 -10.78
CA ARG A 290 -8.54 -1.79 -10.50
C ARG A 290 -9.15 -3.03 -11.15
N LEU A 291 -8.29 -3.86 -11.75
CA LEU A 291 -8.71 -5.13 -12.36
C LEU A 291 -9.19 -6.14 -11.31
N GLY A 292 -8.62 -6.10 -10.11
CA GLY A 292 -8.96 -6.96 -8.99
C GLY A 292 -8.23 -6.53 -7.71
N VAL A 293 -8.49 -7.24 -6.61
CA VAL A 293 -7.81 -7.05 -5.33
C VAL A 293 -6.80 -8.17 -5.11
N GLU A 294 -5.72 -7.91 -4.38
CA GLU A 294 -4.68 -8.93 -4.06
C GLU A 294 -4.29 -9.78 -5.28
N GLN A 295 -4.01 -9.15 -6.42
CA GLN A 295 -3.61 -9.86 -7.63
C GLN A 295 -2.17 -10.37 -7.49
N ALA A 296 -1.84 -11.47 -8.14
CA ALA A 296 -0.51 -12.05 -8.10
C ALA A 296 -0.01 -12.53 -9.47
N ALA A 297 1.31 -12.52 -9.62
CA ALA A 297 2.03 -13.25 -10.65
C ALA A 297 2.86 -14.34 -9.97
N VAL A 298 3.03 -15.47 -10.66
CA VAL A 298 3.82 -16.60 -10.21
C VAL A 298 4.93 -16.91 -11.22
N LYS A 299 6.14 -17.16 -10.72
CA LYS A 299 7.29 -17.52 -11.54
C LYS A 299 7.31 -19.02 -11.75
N ARG A 300 7.06 -19.45 -12.97
CA ARG A 300 7.21 -20.84 -13.42
C ARG A 300 8.56 -21.02 -14.13
N PRO A 301 9.01 -22.26 -14.40
CA PRO A 301 10.22 -22.50 -15.19
C PRO A 301 10.19 -21.84 -16.59
N SER A 302 9.00 -21.67 -17.17
CA SER A 302 8.81 -21.02 -18.48
C SER A 302 8.81 -19.49 -18.44
N GLY A 303 8.77 -18.87 -17.25
CA GLY A 303 8.62 -17.43 -17.11
C GLY A 303 7.59 -17.02 -16.05
N TRP A 304 7.38 -15.72 -15.92
CA TRP A 304 6.28 -15.18 -15.13
C TRP A 304 4.95 -15.42 -15.84
N THR A 305 3.96 -15.85 -15.07
CA THR A 305 2.58 -16.00 -15.51
C THR A 305 1.66 -15.31 -14.50
N PHE A 306 0.51 -14.84 -14.97
CA PHE A 306 -0.46 -14.15 -14.13
C PHE A 306 -1.37 -15.16 -13.42
N LEU A 307 -1.41 -15.10 -12.10
CA LEU A 307 -2.28 -15.96 -11.29
C LEU A 307 -3.69 -15.35 -11.16
N GLY A 308 -3.83 -14.04 -11.34
CA GLY A 308 -5.07 -13.34 -11.02
C GLY A 308 -5.21 -13.18 -9.51
N ASN A 309 -6.39 -13.52 -8.98
CA ASN A 309 -6.69 -13.49 -7.55
C ASN A 309 -5.70 -14.38 -6.78
N ARG A 310 -4.86 -13.79 -5.92
CA ARG A 310 -3.93 -14.56 -5.07
C ARG A 310 -4.65 -15.46 -4.09
N LEU A 311 -5.75 -14.94 -3.52
CA LEU A 311 -6.53 -15.60 -2.49
C LEU A 311 -7.87 -16.10 -3.04
N GLU A 312 -8.34 -17.24 -2.56
CA GLU A 312 -9.71 -17.71 -2.72
C GLU A 312 -10.68 -16.79 -1.97
N VAL A 313 -10.42 -16.50 -0.69
CA VAL A 313 -11.14 -15.46 0.05
C VAL A 313 -10.46 -14.12 -0.20
N GLN A 314 -11.05 -13.30 -1.07
CA GLN A 314 -10.53 -12.01 -1.55
C GLN A 314 -10.65 -10.90 -0.49
N ALA A 315 -10.04 -11.11 0.68
CA ALA A 315 -10.04 -10.13 1.76
C ALA A 315 -9.09 -8.95 1.45
N THR A 316 -9.47 -7.75 1.91
CA THR A 316 -8.65 -6.54 1.77
C THR A 316 -8.64 -5.73 3.06
N ALA A 317 -7.57 -4.98 3.28
CA ALA A 317 -7.47 -4.07 4.42
C ALA A 317 -6.90 -2.70 4.03
N ALA A 318 -7.49 -1.64 4.58
CA ALA A 318 -6.99 -0.27 4.42
C ALA A 318 -7.06 0.53 5.73
N ALA A 319 -6.06 1.36 5.97
CA ALA A 319 -6.06 2.36 7.02
C ALA A 319 -6.80 3.61 6.54
N ARG A 320 -7.75 4.11 7.34
CA ARG A 320 -8.51 5.33 7.03
C ARG A 320 -8.51 6.29 8.21
N LEU A 321 -8.26 7.56 7.91
CA LEU A 321 -8.48 8.67 8.83
C LEU A 321 -9.70 9.46 8.34
N VAL A 322 -10.60 9.79 9.25
CA VAL A 322 -11.81 10.57 8.97
C VAL A 322 -11.71 11.91 9.67
N LEU A 323 -11.85 12.98 8.91
CA LEU A 323 -12.06 14.33 9.42
C LEU A 323 -13.55 14.64 9.46
N THR A 324 -14.06 14.97 10.65
CA THR A 324 -15.37 15.57 10.84
C THR A 324 -15.19 17.04 11.20
N ARG A 325 -15.66 17.92 10.31
CA ARG A 325 -15.63 19.37 10.48
C ARG A 325 -17.04 19.93 10.48
N ARG A 326 -17.34 20.80 11.45
CA ARG A 326 -18.57 21.62 11.40
C ARG A 326 -18.36 22.81 10.46
N VAL A 327 -19.32 23.00 9.57
CA VAL A 327 -19.34 24.12 8.61
C VAL A 327 -20.19 25.29 9.10
N ASP A 328 -21.02 25.05 10.12
CA ASP A 328 -22.07 25.95 10.58
C ASP A 328 -21.74 26.65 11.92
N SER A 329 -20.56 26.37 12.48
CA SER A 329 -20.01 27.01 13.67
C SER A 329 -18.50 26.81 13.72
N THR A 330 -17.79 27.68 14.46
CA THR A 330 -16.40 27.45 14.86
C THR A 330 -16.33 26.35 15.91
N ALA A 331 -16.32 25.10 15.49
CA ALA A 331 -16.01 23.95 16.34
C ALA A 331 -14.67 23.35 15.92
N PRO A 332 -13.89 22.78 16.86
CA PRO A 332 -12.69 22.05 16.53
C PRO A 332 -13.00 20.89 15.57
N ASP A 333 -12.07 20.64 14.66
CA ASP A 333 -12.07 19.42 13.86
C ASP A 333 -11.97 18.18 14.76
N SER A 334 -12.69 17.14 14.39
CA SER A 334 -12.60 15.83 15.04
C SER A 334 -12.02 14.81 14.06
N TYR A 335 -11.11 13.97 14.57
CA TYR A 335 -10.43 12.95 13.79
C TYR A 335 -10.72 11.57 14.36
N ALA A 336 -11.06 10.63 13.48
CA ALA A 336 -11.29 9.23 13.85
C ALA A 336 -10.47 8.30 12.94
N ARG A 337 -9.82 7.31 13.56
CA ARG A 337 -9.02 6.29 12.87
C ARG A 337 -9.84 5.03 12.69
N HIS A 338 -9.75 4.43 11.52
CA HIS A 338 -10.45 3.20 11.17
C HIS A 338 -9.52 2.24 10.42
N LEU A 339 -9.74 0.95 10.61
CA LEU A 339 -9.25 -0.10 9.72
C LEU A 339 -10.45 -0.63 8.94
N ASP A 340 -10.47 -0.43 7.63
CA ASP A 340 -11.50 -1.02 6.78
C ASP A 340 -11.02 -2.40 6.34
N ILE A 341 -11.63 -3.45 6.89
CA ILE A 341 -11.28 -4.84 6.63
C ILE A 341 -12.48 -5.53 6.00
N SER A 342 -12.40 -5.74 4.69
CA SER A 342 -13.46 -6.37 3.92
C SER A 342 -13.16 -7.85 3.75
N ILE A 343 -14.02 -8.71 4.30
CA ILE A 343 -13.89 -10.18 4.22
C ILE A 343 -15.16 -10.73 3.58
N PRO A 344 -15.12 -11.19 2.32
CA PRO A 344 -16.30 -11.68 1.62
C PRO A 344 -16.92 -12.91 2.29
N ALA A 345 -18.25 -12.91 2.48
CA ALA A 345 -19.00 -13.98 3.13
C ALA A 345 -19.33 -15.13 2.15
N ILE A 346 -18.30 -15.77 1.60
CA ILE A 346 -18.41 -16.70 0.47
C ILE A 346 -18.31 -18.18 0.86
N GLY A 347 -18.74 -19.05 -0.06
CA GLY A 347 -18.35 -20.45 -0.08
C GLY A 347 -16.95 -20.63 -0.68
N VAL A 348 -16.20 -21.60 -0.17
CA VAL A 348 -14.85 -21.96 -0.64
C VAL A 348 -14.84 -23.34 -1.30
N SER A 349 -13.78 -23.62 -2.05
CA SER A 349 -13.48 -24.93 -2.61
C SER A 349 -13.48 -25.99 -1.51
N GLY A 350 -14.16 -27.11 -1.76
CA GLY A 350 -14.40 -28.14 -0.75
C GLY A 350 -15.72 -27.99 0.02
N GLY A 351 -16.52 -26.96 -0.27
CA GLY A 351 -17.93 -26.87 0.18
C GLY A 351 -18.14 -26.20 1.54
N GLY A 352 -17.08 -25.72 2.19
CA GLY A 352 -17.20 -24.88 3.39
C GLY A 352 -17.78 -23.51 3.07
N VAL A 353 -18.49 -22.91 4.03
CA VAL A 353 -19.00 -21.54 3.91
C VAL A 353 -18.42 -20.71 5.04
N LEU A 354 -17.80 -19.58 4.71
CA LEU A 354 -17.23 -18.69 5.71
C LEU A 354 -18.34 -18.09 6.59
N GLN A 355 -18.23 -18.30 7.91
CA GLN A 355 -19.19 -17.80 8.90
C GLN A 355 -18.56 -16.82 9.89
N CYS A 356 -17.27 -16.99 10.19
CA CYS A 356 -16.54 -16.11 11.08
C CYS A 356 -15.10 -15.92 10.63
N ALA A 357 -14.51 -14.77 10.96
CA ALA A 357 -13.07 -14.54 10.86
C ALA A 357 -12.51 -13.83 12.09
N ARG A 358 -11.28 -14.17 12.48
CA ARG A 358 -10.51 -13.45 13.50
C ARG A 358 -9.37 -12.71 12.82
N VAL A 359 -9.31 -11.39 13.05
CA VAL A 359 -8.27 -10.54 12.46
C VAL A 359 -7.29 -10.13 13.55
N SER A 360 -6.01 -10.34 13.29
CA SER A 360 -4.91 -10.02 14.20
C SER A 360 -3.80 -9.26 13.46
N GLN A 361 -3.10 -8.41 14.19
CA GLN A 361 -1.84 -7.80 13.74
C GLN A 361 -0.66 -8.40 14.50
N LYS A 362 0.56 -8.14 14.04
CA LYS A 362 1.76 -8.41 14.83
C LYS A 362 2.03 -7.28 15.82
N ASP A 363 2.45 -7.61 17.03
CA ASP A 363 3.10 -6.66 17.93
C ASP A 363 4.63 -6.64 17.74
N THR A 364 5.32 -5.78 18.49
CA THR A 364 6.78 -5.63 18.40
C THR A 364 7.56 -6.88 18.83
N SER A 365 6.92 -7.84 19.51
CA SER A 365 7.53 -9.13 19.85
C SER A 365 7.30 -10.20 18.77
N GLY A 366 6.50 -9.89 17.75
CA GLY A 366 6.09 -10.83 16.70
C GLY A 366 4.89 -11.70 17.09
N ALA A 367 4.23 -11.42 18.23
CA ALA A 367 3.02 -12.12 18.64
C ALA A 367 1.80 -11.60 17.88
N ASP A 368 0.83 -12.48 17.63
CA ASP A 368 -0.46 -12.09 17.04
C ASP A 368 -1.33 -11.44 18.13
N VAL A 369 -1.69 -10.17 17.93
CA VAL A 369 -2.62 -9.44 18.80
C VAL A 369 -3.97 -9.29 18.08
N PRO A 370 -5.06 -9.83 18.63
CA PRO A 370 -6.38 -9.76 18.01
C PRO A 370 -6.88 -8.31 17.98
N LEU A 371 -7.42 -7.91 16.82
CA LEU A 371 -8.00 -6.59 16.57
C LEU A 371 -9.52 -6.63 16.54
N ALA A 372 -10.09 -7.64 15.86
CA ALA A 372 -11.52 -7.75 15.67
C ALA A 372 -11.95 -9.18 15.33
N LEU A 373 -13.20 -9.49 15.65
CA LEU A 373 -13.93 -10.63 15.08
C LEU A 373 -14.92 -10.12 14.03
N PHE A 374 -15.09 -10.88 12.97
CA PHE A 374 -16.08 -10.64 11.92
C PHE A 374 -16.98 -11.86 11.80
N LYS A 375 -18.29 -11.66 11.65
CA LYS A 375 -19.28 -12.74 11.54
C LYS A 375 -20.27 -12.51 10.41
N LYS A 376 -20.81 -13.60 9.88
CA LYS A 376 -21.89 -13.54 8.89
C LYS A 376 -23.12 -12.89 9.53
N ALA A 377 -23.61 -11.82 8.90
CA ALA A 377 -24.80 -11.09 9.33
C ALA A 377 -25.80 -11.06 8.18
N GLY A 378 -26.94 -11.73 8.36
CA GLY A 378 -27.99 -11.83 7.35
C GLY A 378 -27.45 -12.25 5.98
N ASN A 379 -27.90 -11.55 4.94
CA ASN A 379 -27.51 -11.77 3.54
C ASN A 379 -26.44 -10.76 3.06
N GLY A 380 -25.62 -10.22 3.96
CA GLY A 380 -24.54 -9.31 3.58
C GLY A 380 -23.48 -9.98 2.71
N GLU A 381 -22.89 -9.22 1.77
CA GLU A 381 -21.82 -9.67 0.89
C GLU A 381 -20.50 -9.93 1.63
N TYR A 382 -20.27 -9.14 2.69
CA TYR A 382 -19.12 -9.25 3.57
C TYR A 382 -19.54 -9.66 4.98
N LEU A 383 -18.63 -10.33 5.68
CA LEU A 383 -18.74 -10.49 7.13
C LEU A 383 -18.81 -9.10 7.81
N SER A 384 -19.58 -9.01 8.88
CA SER A 384 -19.75 -7.81 9.67
C SER A 384 -18.93 -7.85 10.95
N LEU A 385 -18.40 -6.70 11.35
CA LEU A 385 -17.75 -6.50 12.64
C LEU A 385 -18.63 -6.99 13.79
N TRP A 386 -18.10 -7.91 14.58
CA TRP A 386 -18.65 -8.33 15.85
C TRP A 386 -18.29 -7.30 16.90
N SER A 387 -19.31 -6.62 17.44
CA SER A 387 -19.14 -5.50 18.35
C SER A 387 -19.67 -5.84 19.75
N THR A 388 -19.31 -5.05 20.75
CA THR A 388 -19.79 -5.21 22.13
C THR A 388 -21.33 -5.19 22.23
N SER A 389 -22.01 -4.45 21.35
CA SER A 389 -23.46 -4.46 21.19
C SER A 389 -23.89 -4.02 19.78
N SER A 390 -25.18 -4.04 19.47
CA SER A 390 -25.70 -3.57 18.17
C SER A 390 -25.65 -2.04 18.00
N SER A 391 -25.48 -1.28 19.09
CA SER A 391 -25.41 0.18 19.08
C SER A 391 -23.98 0.72 19.28
N ASP A 392 -23.05 -0.08 19.80
CA ASP A 392 -21.66 0.28 20.05
C ASP A 392 -20.73 -0.38 19.03
N ALA A 393 -19.93 0.41 18.32
CA ALA A 393 -19.00 -0.07 17.29
C ALA A 393 -17.68 -0.62 17.85
N THR A 394 -17.48 -0.60 19.16
CA THR A 394 -16.28 -1.17 19.80
C THR A 394 -16.18 -2.66 19.48
N PRO A 395 -15.05 -3.14 18.93
CA PRO A 395 -14.89 -4.56 18.60
C PRO A 395 -15.04 -5.44 19.85
N SER A 396 -15.81 -6.52 19.74
CA SER A 396 -15.77 -7.61 20.72
C SER A 396 -14.80 -8.68 20.24
N LEU A 397 -13.93 -9.12 21.13
CA LEU A 397 -12.99 -10.21 20.89
C LEU A 397 -13.48 -11.55 21.45
N ASP A 398 -14.64 -11.56 22.12
CA ASP A 398 -15.29 -12.77 22.60
C ASP A 398 -16.28 -13.28 21.55
N PRO A 399 -16.07 -14.48 20.95
CA PRO A 399 -16.99 -15.02 19.98
C PRO A 399 -18.36 -15.38 20.58
N PHE A 400 -18.51 -15.47 21.89
CA PHE A 400 -19.79 -15.80 22.55
C PHE A 400 -20.55 -14.58 23.06
N SER A 401 -19.89 -13.41 23.15
CA SER A 401 -20.47 -12.19 23.71
C SER A 401 -20.32 -11.01 22.76
N GLY A 402 -21.44 -10.46 22.30
CA GLY A 402 -21.49 -9.32 21.38
C GLY A 402 -22.69 -9.37 20.44
N ALA A 403 -22.68 -8.48 19.44
CA ALA A 403 -23.66 -8.45 18.37
C ALA A 403 -23.10 -7.84 17.09
N THR A 404 -23.69 -8.17 15.94
CA THR A 404 -23.47 -7.44 14.69
C THR A 404 -24.36 -6.22 14.64
N ARG A 405 -23.83 -5.07 14.20
CA ARG A 405 -24.60 -3.81 14.08
C ARG A 405 -25.43 -3.70 12.80
N GLY A 406 -25.19 -4.60 11.86
CA GLY A 406 -25.80 -4.61 10.53
C GLY A 406 -25.06 -5.56 9.61
N ASN A 407 -25.42 -5.54 8.33
CA ASN A 407 -24.78 -6.36 7.30
C ASN A 407 -23.58 -5.61 6.70
N SER A 408 -22.50 -6.34 6.39
CA SER A 408 -21.29 -5.83 5.74
C SER A 408 -20.64 -4.62 6.43
N ILE A 409 -20.61 -4.63 7.77
CA ILE A 409 -19.90 -3.62 8.56
C ILE A 409 -18.39 -3.96 8.57
N VAL A 410 -17.65 -3.40 7.62
CA VAL A 410 -16.21 -3.69 7.41
C VAL A 410 -15.27 -2.75 8.19
N SER A 411 -15.78 -1.63 8.68
CA SER A 411 -14.98 -0.59 9.34
C SER A 411 -14.80 -0.87 10.82
N VAL A 412 -13.56 -1.13 11.24
CA VAL A 412 -13.15 -1.30 12.65
C VAL A 412 -12.69 0.04 13.21
N PRO A 413 -13.38 0.63 14.21
CA PRO A 413 -12.89 1.85 14.85
C PRO A 413 -11.62 1.55 15.66
N VAL A 414 -10.60 2.37 15.48
CA VAL A 414 -9.39 2.32 16.30
C VAL A 414 -9.56 3.28 17.48
N PRO A 415 -9.40 2.82 18.74
CA PRO A 415 -9.59 3.67 19.91
C PRO A 415 -8.77 4.96 19.88
N ALA A 416 -9.26 6.00 20.54
CA ALA A 416 -8.46 7.19 20.79
C ALA A 416 -7.40 6.93 21.87
N GLY A 417 -6.34 7.76 21.87
CA GLY A 417 -5.27 7.70 22.88
C GLY A 417 -4.39 6.46 22.79
N ALA A 418 -3.78 6.10 23.93
CA ALA A 418 -2.67 5.15 23.99
C ALA A 418 -2.97 3.78 23.37
N ALA A 419 -4.20 3.26 23.50
CA ALA A 419 -4.59 1.98 22.94
C ALA A 419 -4.59 1.99 21.40
N GLY A 420 -5.15 3.02 20.78
CA GLY A 420 -5.10 3.14 19.32
C GLY A 420 -3.71 3.50 18.80
N ASP A 421 -2.95 4.27 19.58
CA ASP A 421 -1.55 4.59 19.24
C ASP A 421 -0.67 3.34 19.29
N ALA A 422 -0.94 2.40 20.20
CA ALA A 422 -0.28 1.10 20.23
C ALA A 422 -0.62 0.27 18.97
N ILE A 423 -1.88 0.29 18.51
CA ILE A 423 -2.27 -0.36 17.25
C ILE A 423 -1.52 0.26 16.06
N ALA A 424 -1.51 1.59 15.94
CA ALA A 424 -0.81 2.27 14.87
C ALA A 424 0.72 2.04 14.93
N ARG A 425 1.33 2.05 16.13
CA ARG A 425 2.75 1.74 16.34
C ARG A 425 3.11 0.30 15.95
N ASN A 426 2.24 -0.66 16.22
CA ASN A 426 2.45 -2.05 15.83
C ASN A 426 2.57 -2.18 14.31
N PHE A 427 1.68 -1.55 13.52
CA PHE A 427 1.83 -1.55 12.06
C PHE A 427 3.10 -0.84 11.57
N ALA A 428 3.57 0.20 12.27
CA ALA A 428 4.81 0.89 11.93
C ALA A 428 6.07 0.05 12.26
N ARG A 429 6.05 -0.71 13.36
CA ARG A 429 7.23 -1.41 13.92
C ARG A 429 7.31 -2.89 13.57
N ALA A 430 6.19 -3.58 13.56
CA ALA A 430 6.10 -5.02 13.32
C ALA A 430 5.71 -5.38 11.88
N GLY A 431 5.36 -4.37 11.07
CA GLY A 431 4.98 -4.50 9.67
C GLY A 431 3.47 -4.44 9.46
N ARG A 432 3.08 -4.30 8.19
CA ARG A 432 1.69 -4.01 7.79
C ARG A 432 0.85 -5.24 7.47
N ALA A 433 1.30 -6.43 7.82
CA ALA A 433 0.57 -7.66 7.54
C ALA A 433 -0.50 -7.91 8.61
N LEU A 434 -1.73 -8.13 8.16
CA LEU A 434 -2.81 -8.70 8.98
C LEU A 434 -2.85 -10.20 8.75
N LYS A 435 -3.07 -10.94 9.84
CA LYS A 435 -3.46 -12.35 9.81
C LYS A 435 -4.97 -12.42 9.96
N ILE A 436 -5.63 -13.12 9.05
CA ILE A 436 -7.07 -13.37 9.09
C ILE A 436 -7.28 -14.88 9.16
N GLU A 437 -7.71 -15.35 10.33
CA GLU A 437 -8.12 -16.74 10.52
C GLU A 437 -9.59 -16.88 10.14
N LEU A 438 -9.91 -17.93 9.42
CA LEU A 438 -11.18 -18.15 8.73
C LEU A 438 -11.87 -19.37 9.32
N PHE A 439 -13.17 -19.26 9.61
CA PHE A 439 -13.94 -20.29 10.29
C PHE A 439 -15.27 -20.55 9.60
N GLN A 440 -15.68 -21.82 9.56
CA GLN A 440 -16.93 -22.27 8.94
C GLN A 440 -18.12 -22.30 9.91
N ASP A 441 -17.93 -21.94 11.18
CA ASP A 441 -18.99 -21.81 12.17
C ASP A 441 -19.10 -20.40 12.75
N SER A 442 -20.24 -20.11 13.40
CA SER A 442 -20.54 -18.79 13.96
C SER A 442 -19.86 -18.54 15.32
N VAL A 443 -19.20 -19.53 15.91
CA VAL A 443 -18.46 -19.43 17.18
C VAL A 443 -16.95 -19.29 16.97
N CYS A 444 -16.52 -19.27 15.71
CA CYS A 444 -15.12 -19.13 15.30
C CYS A 444 -14.25 -20.27 15.84
N GLY A 445 -14.78 -21.51 15.86
CA GLY A 445 -14.13 -22.69 16.44
C GLY A 445 -13.61 -23.68 15.40
N ALA A 446 -14.38 -23.94 14.35
CA ALA A 446 -14.04 -24.87 13.28
C ALA A 446 -13.33 -24.13 12.14
N PRO A 447 -12.05 -24.45 11.86
CA PRO A 447 -11.30 -23.86 10.75
C PRO A 447 -12.02 -24.03 9.42
N LEU A 448 -11.96 -23.01 8.57
CA LEU A 448 -12.39 -23.11 7.18
C LEU A 448 -11.34 -23.87 6.38
N GLY A 449 -11.78 -24.84 5.57
CA GLY A 449 -10.92 -25.45 4.56
C GLY A 449 -10.72 -24.54 3.34
N GLY A 450 -10.29 -25.11 2.22
CA GLY A 450 -10.12 -24.38 0.96
C GLY A 450 -8.69 -24.37 0.46
N LEU A 451 -8.46 -23.63 -0.60
CA LEU A 451 -7.18 -23.63 -1.32
C LEU A 451 -6.06 -22.91 -0.57
N ASP A 452 -6.41 -21.94 0.28
CA ASP A 452 -5.44 -21.14 1.03
C ASP A 452 -5.34 -21.53 2.51
N GLY A 453 -6.06 -22.58 2.92
CA GLY A 453 -6.16 -23.02 4.31
C GLY A 453 -7.04 -22.12 5.19
N ASP A 454 -6.85 -22.23 6.49
CA ASP A 454 -7.67 -21.59 7.52
C ASP A 454 -7.15 -20.21 7.97
N ALA A 455 -6.02 -19.77 7.43
CA ALA A 455 -5.45 -18.47 7.73
C ALA A 455 -4.82 -17.84 6.48
N ILE A 456 -5.26 -16.62 6.17
CA ILE A 456 -4.69 -15.82 5.09
C ILE A 456 -3.97 -14.60 5.66
N SER A 457 -2.99 -14.08 4.91
CA SER A 457 -2.34 -12.82 5.22
C SER A 457 -2.64 -11.77 4.17
N VAL A 458 -3.09 -10.59 4.60
CA VAL A 458 -3.35 -9.43 3.73
C VAL A 458 -2.52 -8.24 4.20
N GLU A 459 -2.11 -7.38 3.26
CA GLU A 459 -1.33 -6.19 3.60
C GLU A 459 -2.29 -5.02 3.86
N LEU A 460 -2.11 -4.32 4.98
CA LEU A 460 -2.82 -3.09 5.27
C LEU A 460 -2.32 -2.01 4.31
N ALA A 461 -3.22 -1.46 3.50
CA ALA A 461 -2.93 -0.31 2.66
C ALA A 461 -2.90 0.98 3.51
N GLY A 462 -1.79 1.72 3.44
CA GLY A 462 -1.57 2.93 4.25
C GLY A 462 -1.09 2.64 5.66
N LEU A 463 -0.81 3.71 6.40
CA LEU A 463 -0.42 3.67 7.82
C LEU A 463 -1.29 4.67 8.58
N LEU A 464 -1.82 4.25 9.74
CA LEU A 464 -2.57 5.16 10.60
C LEU A 464 -1.61 6.17 11.24
N PRO A 465 -1.94 7.47 11.23
CA PRO A 465 -1.10 8.45 11.90
C PRO A 465 -1.19 8.25 13.42
N ILE A 466 -0.02 8.21 14.05
CA ILE A 466 0.14 7.96 15.49
C ILE A 466 -0.11 9.27 16.24
N ALA A 467 0.70 10.30 15.97
CA ALA A 467 0.58 11.59 16.64
C ALA A 467 -0.65 12.38 16.17
N THR A 468 -1.35 13.02 17.11
CA THR A 468 -2.48 13.91 16.84
C THR A 468 -2.11 15.05 15.89
N ALA A 469 -0.89 15.59 16.01
CA ALA A 469 -0.41 16.67 15.14
C ALA A 469 -0.33 16.26 13.65
N SER A 470 -0.14 14.97 13.36
CA SER A 470 -0.11 14.45 12.00
C SER A 470 -1.51 14.26 11.40
N HIS A 471 -2.59 14.37 12.19
CA HIS A 471 -3.96 14.18 11.69
C HIS A 471 -4.41 15.37 10.84
N SER A 472 -4.11 16.59 11.30
CA SER A 472 -4.46 17.82 10.58
C SER A 472 -3.56 18.07 9.37
N GLY A 473 -2.33 17.55 9.36
CA GLY A 473 -1.38 17.68 8.27
C GLY A 473 -1.68 16.79 7.04
N GLN A 474 -2.65 15.88 7.14
CA GLN A 474 -3.06 15.06 6.00
C GLN A 474 -3.66 15.92 4.88
N PRO A 475 -3.54 15.51 3.60
CA PRO A 475 -4.06 16.26 2.46
C PRO A 475 -5.59 16.18 2.38
N TRP A 476 -6.26 16.99 3.20
CA TRP A 476 -7.71 17.07 3.24
C TRP A 476 -8.25 17.85 2.03
N PRO A 477 -9.29 17.36 1.35
CA PRO A 477 -10.00 18.15 0.36
C PRO A 477 -10.52 19.45 1.00
N THR A 478 -10.27 20.59 0.35
CA THR A 478 -10.80 21.88 0.80
C THR A 478 -12.15 22.14 0.14
N LEU A 479 -13.15 22.49 0.94
CA LEU A 479 -14.41 22.99 0.41
C LEU A 479 -14.17 24.39 -0.18
N SER A 480 -14.74 24.66 -1.34
CA SER A 480 -14.79 26.02 -1.87
C SER A 480 -15.57 26.92 -0.92
N ALA A 481 -15.21 28.20 -0.84
CA ALA A 481 -15.93 29.15 0.01
C ALA A 481 -17.45 29.19 -0.28
N PRO A 482 -17.92 29.21 -1.55
CA PRO A 482 -19.35 29.11 -1.85
C PRO A 482 -20.00 27.82 -1.34
N SER A 483 -19.32 26.67 -1.47
CA SER A 483 -19.83 25.39 -0.96
C SER A 483 -19.97 25.41 0.57
N ALA A 484 -18.98 25.98 1.28
CA ALA A 484 -19.04 26.11 2.72
C ALA A 484 -20.20 27.01 3.17
N THR A 485 -20.40 28.17 2.52
CA THR A 485 -21.52 29.08 2.80
C THR A 485 -22.87 28.42 2.50
N GLY A 486 -23.00 27.72 1.36
CA GLY A 486 -24.22 27.01 1.01
C GLY A 486 -24.61 25.93 2.02
N LEU A 487 -23.64 25.11 2.46
CA LEU A 487 -23.89 24.09 3.49
C LEU A 487 -24.26 24.71 4.84
N ALA A 488 -23.61 25.81 5.23
CA ALA A 488 -23.94 26.53 6.47
C ALA A 488 -25.36 27.12 6.44
N ALA A 489 -25.84 27.51 5.26
CA ALA A 489 -27.18 28.06 5.06
C ALA A 489 -28.30 27.01 5.04
N LEU A 490 -27.98 25.71 4.97
CA LEU A 490 -28.97 24.61 5.09
C LEU A 490 -29.43 24.37 6.54
N LYS A 491 -29.07 25.25 7.47
CA LYS A 491 -29.64 25.26 8.82
C LYS A 491 -31.15 25.50 8.74
N GLY A 492 -31.93 24.48 9.12
CA GLY A 492 -33.30 24.63 9.58
C GLY A 492 -33.37 25.24 10.96
#